data_AF-A0A0T5Z7N8-F1
#
_entry.id   AF-A0A0T5Z7N8-F1
#
_cell.length_a   1.000
_cell.length_b   1.000
_cell.length_c   1.000
_cell.angle_alpha   90.00
_cell.angle_beta   90.00
_cell.angle_gamma   90.00
#
_symmetry.space_group_name_H-M   'P 1'
#
loop_
_entity.id
_entity.type
_entity.pdbx_description
1 polymer ?
#
loop_
_entity_poly.entity_id
_entity_poly.type
_entity_poly.pdbx_seq_one_letter_code
_entity_poly.pdbx_strand_id
1 'polypeptide(L)' 'MSNIQSILGNEAEDLLQHRCAGIPSEQLHLPGPDFIDRVVAQSDRKLGVLRNLQAMFNHGRLSGTGYLSILPVER' A
#
# COMPACT_ATOMS: atom_id res chain seq x y z
N MET A 1 29.09 2.76 0.99
CA MET A 1 27.82 2.76 0.22
C MET A 1 28.11 2.07 -1.09
N SER A 2 27.45 0.95 -1.37
CA SER A 2 27.65 0.20 -2.62
C SER A 2 27.06 0.97 -3.80
N ASN A 3 27.79 0.97 -4.93
CA ASN A 3 27.30 1.51 -6.20
C ASN A 3 26.27 0.51 -6.76
N ILE A 4 24.99 0.86 -6.73
CA ILE A 4 23.90 -0.04 -7.13
C ILE A 4 24.03 -0.49 -8.60
N GLN A 5 24.55 0.36 -9.48
CA GLN A 5 24.80 0.03 -10.88
C GLN A 5 25.86 -1.08 -11.00
N SER A 6 26.89 -1.05 -10.15
CA SER A 6 27.92 -2.11 -10.14
C SER A 6 27.41 -3.46 -9.66
N ILE A 7 26.41 -3.47 -8.77
CA ILE A 7 25.77 -4.71 -8.27
C ILE A 7 24.88 -5.32 -9.35
N LEU A 8 24.13 -4.49 -10.07
CA LEU A 8 23.17 -4.91 -11.09
C LEU A 8 23.82 -5.23 -12.44
N GLY A 9 25.04 -4.74 -12.67
CA GLY A 9 25.83 -5.05 -13.87
C GLY A 9 25.06 -4.74 -15.16
N ASN A 10 24.90 -5.76 -16.01
CA ASN A 10 24.27 -5.62 -17.32
C ASN A 10 22.76 -5.36 -17.24
N GLU A 11 22.09 -5.71 -16.14
CA GLU A 11 20.64 -5.49 -15.96
C GLU A 11 20.33 -4.10 -15.38
N ALA A 12 21.35 -3.32 -15.04
CA ALA A 12 21.19 -2.04 -14.36
C ALA A 12 20.32 -1.06 -15.15
N GLU A 13 20.47 -1.02 -16.48
CA GLU A 13 19.68 -0.12 -17.33
C GLU A 13 18.20 -0.53 -17.33
N ASP A 14 17.91 -1.79 -17.64
CA ASP A 14 16.54 -2.30 -17.72
C ASP A 14 15.80 -2.17 -16.39
N LEU A 15 16.42 -2.56 -15.28
CA LEU A 15 15.78 -2.58 -13.96
C LEU A 15 15.57 -1.18 -13.38
N LEU A 16 16.55 -0.28 -13.51
CA LEU A 16 16.46 1.06 -12.91
C LEU A 16 15.63 2.02 -13.75
N GLN A 17 15.55 1.80 -15.07
CA GLN A 17 14.75 2.64 -15.96
C GLN A 17 13.34 2.10 -16.21
N HIS A 18 13.04 0.86 -15.78
CA HIS A 18 11.71 0.26 -15.98
C HIS A 18 10.58 1.21 -15.54
N ARG A 19 9.63 1.41 -16.44
CA ARG A 19 8.34 2.05 -16.17
C ARG A 19 7.25 1.03 -16.47
N CYS A 20 6.37 0.79 -15.50
CA CYS A 20 5.24 -0.11 -15.70
C CYS A 20 4.33 0.42 -16.81
N ALA A 21 4.20 -0.33 -17.90
CA ALA A 21 3.30 -0.01 -19.02
C ALA A 21 1.94 -0.74 -18.93
N GLY A 22 1.79 -1.69 -18.00
CA GLY A 22 0.60 -2.54 -17.90
C GLY A 22 -0.58 -1.87 -17.20
N ILE A 23 -0.36 -1.28 -16.03
CA ILE A 23 -1.40 -0.63 -15.23
C ILE A 23 -0.98 0.82 -14.98
N PRO A 24 -1.73 1.81 -15.51
CA PRO A 24 -1.46 3.22 -15.25
C PRO A 24 -1.55 3.57 -13.76
N SER A 25 -0.71 4.50 -13.29
CA SER A 25 -0.69 4.94 -11.88
C SER A 25 -2.02 5.52 -11.41
N GLU A 26 -2.77 6.14 -12.33
CA GLU A 26 -4.03 6.83 -12.05
C GLU A 26 -5.16 5.84 -11.75
N GLN A 27 -5.01 4.57 -12.13
CA GLN A 27 -5.97 3.50 -11.82
C GLN A 27 -5.77 2.92 -10.42
N LEU A 28 -4.72 3.33 -9.70
CA LEU A 28 -4.42 2.81 -8.37
C LEU A 28 -5.22 3.55 -7.29
N HIS A 29 -5.92 2.79 -6.45
CA HIS A 29 -6.48 3.31 -5.21
C HIS A 29 -5.40 3.38 -4.12
N LEU A 30 -4.70 4.51 -4.06
CA LEU A 30 -3.65 4.72 -3.07
C LEU A 30 -4.21 4.84 -1.65
N PRO A 31 -3.48 4.37 -0.63
CA PRO A 31 -3.83 4.57 0.77
C PRO A 31 -3.76 6.06 1.13
N GLY A 32 -4.61 6.45 2.07
CA GLY A 32 -4.67 7.81 2.60
C GLY A 32 -5.59 7.87 3.82
N PRO A 33 -5.68 9.03 4.48
CA PRO A 33 -6.56 9.22 5.64
C PRO A 33 -8.04 8.94 5.35
N ASP A 34 -8.44 9.07 4.09
CA ASP A 34 -9.80 8.87 3.58
C ASP A 34 -10.05 7.47 2.99
N PHE A 35 -9.09 6.53 3.10
CA PHE A 35 -9.13 5.26 2.38
C PHE A 35 -10.38 4.42 2.66
N ILE A 36 -10.87 4.43 3.91
CA ILE A 36 -12.08 3.70 4.29
C ILE A 36 -13.29 4.28 3.54
N ASP A 37 -13.46 5.59 3.54
CA ASP A 37 -14.61 6.25 2.92
C ASP A 37 -14.56 6.17 1.38
N ARG A 38 -13.37 6.42 0.81
CA ARG A 38 -13.18 6.48 -0.64
C ARG A 38 -13.19 5.11 -1.31
N VAL A 39 -12.64 4.07 -0.67
CA VAL A 39 -12.39 2.77 -1.30
C VAL A 39 -13.24 1.66 -0.68
N VAL A 40 -13.27 1.56 0.65
CA VAL A 40 -13.87 0.40 1.33
C VAL A 40 -15.39 0.53 1.49
N ALA A 41 -15.88 1.73 1.79
CA ALA A 41 -17.30 2.00 2.07
C ALA A 41 -18.21 1.78 0.86
N GLN A 42 -17.67 1.82 -0.35
CA GLN A 42 -18.42 1.57 -1.60
C GLN A 42 -18.66 0.08 -1.88
N SER A 43 -18.14 -0.82 -1.04
CA SER A 43 -18.34 -2.27 -1.18
C SER A 43 -19.55 -2.78 -0.36
N ASP A 44 -20.05 -3.97 -0.68
CA ASP A 44 -21.14 -4.63 0.04
C ASP A 44 -20.67 -5.19 1.42
N ARG A 45 -20.22 -4.29 2.29
CA ARG A 45 -19.79 -4.60 3.66
C ARG A 45 -20.78 -4.03 4.65
N LYS A 46 -21.15 -4.85 5.64
CA LYS A 46 -22.00 -4.41 6.77
C LYS A 46 -21.32 -3.27 7.54
N LEU A 47 -22.12 -2.36 8.09
CA LEU A 47 -21.65 -1.22 8.90
C LEU A 47 -20.69 -1.62 10.02
N GLY A 48 -20.94 -2.76 10.69
CA GLY A 48 -20.04 -3.26 11.73
C GLY A 48 -18.62 -3.57 11.23
N VAL A 49 -18.49 -4.04 9.99
CA VAL A 49 -17.19 -4.30 9.36
C VAL A 49 -16.49 -2.98 9.04
N LEU A 50 -17.20 -2.01 8.46
CA LEU A 50 -16.63 -0.70 8.15
C LEU A 50 -16.11 0.00 9.41
N ARG A 51 -16.89 -0.02 10.50
CA ARG A 51 -16.47 0.54 11.80
C ARG A 51 -15.20 -0.13 12.35
N ASN A 52 -15.13 -1.46 12.29
CA ASN A 52 -13.97 -2.18 12.79
C ASN A 52 -12.73 -1.92 11.93
N LEU A 53 -12.88 -1.84 10.60
CA LEU A 53 -11.80 -1.44 9.70
C LEU A 53 -11.33 -0.02 10.02
N GLN A 54 -12.24 0.95 10.17
CA GLN A 54 -11.88 2.32 10.55
C GLN A 54 -11.07 2.36 11.86
N ALA A 55 -11.47 1.57 12.86
CA ALA A 55 -10.74 1.49 14.11
C ALA A 55 -9.31 0.95 13.92
N MET A 56 -9.12 -0.06 13.07
CA MET A 56 -7.79 -0.61 12.77
C MET A 56 -6.91 0.39 12.01
N PHE A 57 -7.43 1.04 10.97
CA PHE A 57 -6.67 2.00 10.15
C PHE A 57 -6.36 3.32 10.90
N ASN A 58 -7.07 3.62 11.99
CA ASN A 58 -6.81 4.77 12.85
C ASN A 58 -6.01 4.40 14.12
N HIS A 59 -5.37 3.24 14.15
CA HIS A 59 -4.62 2.78 15.33
C HIS A 59 -3.11 2.65 15.06
N GLY A 60 -2.32 2.75 16.13
CA GLY A 60 -0.88 2.52 16.12
C GLY A 60 -0.08 3.54 15.31
N ARG A 61 1.12 3.14 14.89
CA ARG A 61 2.10 4.02 14.23
C ARG A 61 1.71 4.47 12.81
N LEU A 62 0.82 3.72 12.16
CA LEU A 62 0.35 4.00 10.80
C LEU A 62 -1.05 4.63 10.78
N SER A 63 -1.56 5.06 11.94
CA SER A 63 -2.86 5.71 12.06
C SER A 63 -3.02 6.87 11.09
N GLY A 64 -4.13 6.90 10.36
CA GLY A 64 -4.48 7.98 9.42
C GLY A 64 -3.64 8.03 8.15
N THR A 65 -2.72 7.08 7.95
CA THR A 65 -1.92 7.01 6.70
C THR A 65 -2.63 6.20 5.60
N GLY A 66 -3.66 5.44 5.96
CA GLY A 66 -4.30 4.45 5.10
C GLY A 66 -3.49 3.16 4.93
N TYR A 67 -2.31 3.04 5.56
CA TYR A 67 -1.56 1.80 5.64
C TYR A 67 -1.91 1.03 6.92
N LEU A 68 -1.91 -0.30 6.83
CA LEU A 68 -2.13 -1.21 7.95
C LEU A 68 -1.00 -2.21 8.03
N SER A 69 -0.40 -2.36 9.21
CA SER A 69 0.62 -3.36 9.48
C SER A 69 0.04 -4.46 10.36
N ILE A 70 -0.03 -5.67 9.82
CA ILE A 70 -0.44 -6.88 10.55
C ILE A 70 0.75 -7.83 10.50
N LEU A 71 1.34 -8.07 11.66
CA LEU A 71 2.43 -9.04 11.80
C LEU A 71 1.84 -10.33 12.36
N PRO A 72 2.13 -11.50 11.75
CA PRO A 72 1.83 -12.76 12.39
C PRO A 72 2.63 -12.84 13.70
N VAL A 73 1.97 -13.23 14.77
CA VAL A 73 2.64 -13.53 16.04
C VAL A 73 2.93 -15.02 16.02
N GLU A 74 4.21 -15.38 16.06
CA GLU A 74 4.62 -16.76 16.30
C GLU A 74 4.15 -17.12 17.71
N ARG A 75 3.18 -18.04 17.80
CA ARG A 75 2.78 -18.68 19.04
C ARG A 75 3.03 -20.17 18.93
#